data_AF-A0A015KPH8-F1
#
_entry.id   AF-A0A015KPH8-F1
#
_cell.length_a   1.000
_cell.length_b   1.000
_cell.length_c   1.000
_cell.angle_alpha   90.00
_cell.angle_beta   90.00
_cell.angle_gamma   90.00
#
_symmetry.space_group_name_H-M   'P 1'
#
loop_
_entity.id
_entity.type
_entity.pdbx_description
1 polymer ?
#
loop_
_entity_poly.entity_id
_entity_poly.type
_entity_poly.pdbx_seq_one_letter_code
_entity_poly.pdbx_strand_id
1 'polypeptide(L)'
;MDGIKLSDDVFEQIKDFDYWELTEEQESLIDKLITDKELKEHYKNHGLCKECKRFNTDYDKYCNFVILNIFTKISKIGQVEIMSLMNLFKKHN
;
A
#
# COMPACT_ATOMS: atom_id res chain seq x y z
N MET A 1 7.30 2.99 -6.56
CA MET A 1 7.60 2.34 -5.26
C MET A 1 6.32 1.67 -4.82
N ASP A 2 6.30 0.34 -4.82
CA ASP A 2 5.17 -0.41 -4.28
C ASP A 2 5.12 -0.12 -2.77
N GLY A 3 4.31 0.87 -2.39
CA GLY A 3 4.13 1.24 -0.99
C GLY A 3 3.76 0.01 -0.18
N ILE A 4 4.37 -0.13 1.00
CA ILE A 4 4.24 -1.33 1.82
C ILE A 4 2.75 -1.55 2.12
N LYS A 5 2.20 -2.63 1.59
CA LYS A 5 0.77 -2.96 1.69
C LYS A 5 0.63 -4.15 2.65
N LEU A 6 -0.25 -4.01 3.63
CA LEU A 6 -0.69 -5.12 4.48
C LEU A 6 -1.50 -6.13 3.65
N SER A 7 -1.57 -7.38 4.10
CA SER A 7 -2.55 -8.31 3.53
C SER A 7 -3.97 -7.78 3.76
N ASP A 8 -4.90 -8.11 2.86
CA ASP A 8 -6.28 -7.62 2.99
C ASP A 8 -6.92 -8.11 4.30
N ASP A 9 -6.59 -9.32 4.77
CA ASP A 9 -7.07 -9.86 6.05
C ASP A 9 -6.58 -9.07 7.27
N VAL A 10 -5.32 -8.62 7.27
CA VAL A 10 -4.78 -7.78 8.35
C VAL A 10 -5.43 -6.41 8.29
N PHE A 11 -5.57 -5.84 7.09
CA PHE A 11 -6.22 -4.54 6.89
C PHE A 11 -7.65 -4.54 7.45
N GLU A 12 -8.48 -5.52 7.08
CA GLU A 12 -9.90 -5.56 7.51
C GLU A 12 -10.06 -5.68 9.03
N GLN A 13 -9.09 -6.27 9.73
CA GLN A 13 -9.11 -6.37 11.20
C GLN A 13 -8.82 -5.05 11.92
N ILE A 14 -7.98 -4.18 11.33
CA ILE A 14 -7.47 -2.98 12.01
C ILE A 14 -7.90 -1.65 11.36
N LYS A 15 -8.65 -1.69 10.24
CA LYS A 15 -9.04 -0.51 9.46
C LYS A 15 -9.91 0.50 10.23
N ASP A 16 -10.60 0.06 11.28
CA ASP A 16 -11.56 0.87 12.02
C ASP A 16 -11.04 1.31 13.40
N PHE A 17 -9.80 0.97 13.74
CA PHE A 17 -9.20 1.46 14.97
C PHE A 17 -8.82 2.94 14.82
N ASP A 18 -9.02 3.70 15.89
CA ASP A 18 -8.45 5.02 16.01
C ASP A 18 -6.99 4.89 16.45
N TYR A 19 -6.06 5.14 15.54
CA TYR A 19 -4.63 5.01 15.83
C TYR A 19 -4.14 6.05 16.87
N TRP A 20 -4.88 7.14 17.09
CA TRP A 20 -4.58 8.12 18.14
C TRP A 20 -4.99 7.64 19.54
N GLU A 21 -5.95 6.72 19.62
CA GLU A 21 -6.60 6.29 20.87
C GLU A 21 -6.75 4.75 20.93
N LEU A 22 -5.66 4.02 20.70
CA LEU A 22 -5.65 2.56 20.78
C LEU A 22 -5.80 2.06 22.22
N THR A 23 -6.68 1.07 22.42
CA THR A 23 -6.72 0.31 23.68
C THR A 23 -5.57 -0.68 23.78
N GLU A 24 -5.23 -1.13 24.99
CA GLU A 24 -4.19 -2.16 25.20
C GLU A 24 -4.48 -3.45 24.40
N GLU A 25 -5.76 -3.83 24.26
CA GLU A 25 -6.17 -4.99 23.47
C GLU A 25 -5.94 -4.77 21.97
N GLN A 26 -6.24 -3.58 21.45
CA GLN A 26 -6.00 -3.21 20.06
C GLN A 26 -4.51 -3.14 19.75
N GLU A 27 -3.71 -2.57 20.65
CA GLU A 27 -2.24 -2.55 20.53
C GLU A 27 -1.68 -3.98 20.49
N SER A 28 -2.14 -4.85 21.38
CA SER A 28 -1.72 -6.26 21.40
C SER A 28 -2.09 -7.00 20.11
N LEU A 29 -3.25 -6.68 19.53
CA LEU A 29 -3.66 -7.26 18.25
C LEU A 29 -2.77 -6.76 17.11
N ILE A 30 -2.46 -5.46 17.06
CA ILE A 30 -1.55 -4.88 16.06
C ILE A 30 -0.17 -5.52 16.18
N ASP A 31 0.36 -5.69 17.39
CA ASP A 31 1.65 -6.35 17.63
C ASP A 31 1.71 -7.79 17.09
N LYS A 32 0.57 -8.50 17.10
CA LYS A 32 0.45 -9.86 16.57
C LYS A 32 0.32 -9.88 15.04
N LEU A 33 -0.44 -8.93 14.48
CA LEU A 33 -0.73 -8.87 13.05
C LEU A 33 0.42 -8.25 12.23
N ILE A 34 1.11 -7.28 12.80
CA ILE A 34 2.22 -6.54 12.16
C ILE A 34 3.51 -6.84 12.94
N THR A 35 4.21 -7.88 12.50
CA THR A 35 5.47 -8.32 13.14
C THR A 35 6.64 -7.42 12.81
N ASP A 36 6.55 -6.66 11.71
CA ASP A 36 7.57 -5.69 11.32
C ASP A 36 7.49 -4.45 12.22
N LYS A 37 8.63 -4.15 12.87
CA LYS A 37 8.71 -3.05 13.83
C LYS A 37 8.51 -1.68 13.18
N GLU A 38 9.05 -1.47 11.99
CA GLU A 38 8.94 -0.20 11.27
C GLU A 38 7.49 0.04 10.82
N LEU A 39 6.83 -1.00 10.29
CA LEU A 39 5.42 -0.89 9.90
C LEU A 39 4.48 -0.64 11.07
N LYS A 40 4.77 -1.25 12.20
CA LYS A 40 4.01 -1.01 13.41
C LYS A 40 4.15 0.43 13.89
N GLU A 41 5.37 0.95 13.95
CA GLU A 41 5.63 2.33 14.35
C GLU A 41 4.93 3.31 13.39
N HIS A 42 5.00 3.01 12.08
CA HIS A 42 4.31 3.79 11.07
C HIS A 42 2.78 3.75 11.22
N TYR A 43 2.17 2.60 11.54
CA TYR A 43 0.75 2.50 11.88
C TYR A 43 0.39 3.44 13.04
N LYS A 44 1.16 3.39 14.14
CA LYS A 44 0.89 4.17 15.36
C LYS A 44 1.04 5.68 15.13
N ASN A 45 1.88 6.09 14.18
CA ASN A 45 2.12 7.51 13.90
C ASN A 45 1.15 8.11 12.88
N HIS A 46 0.68 7.34 11.89
CA HIS A 46 -0.09 7.89 10.76
C HIS A 46 -1.41 7.16 10.45
N GLY A 47 -1.59 5.96 11.01
CA GLY A 47 -2.74 5.10 10.74
C GLY A 47 -2.79 4.58 9.29
N LEU A 48 -3.98 4.16 8.89
CA LEU A 48 -4.26 3.63 7.55
C LEU A 48 -5.21 4.54 6.78
N CYS A 49 -5.06 4.49 5.46
CA CYS A 49 -6.05 5.00 4.53
C CYS A 49 -7.12 3.93 4.27
N LYS A 50 -8.38 4.23 4.63
CA LYS A 50 -9.50 3.29 4.44
C LYS A 50 -9.84 3.03 2.97
N GLU A 51 -9.63 4.03 2.11
CA GLU A 51 -9.93 3.94 0.67
C GLU A 51 -8.82 3.19 -0.09
N CYS A 52 -7.56 3.56 0.18
CA CYS A 52 -6.39 3.02 -0.52
C CYS A 52 -5.95 1.63 0.01
N LYS A 53 -6.41 1.22 1.20
CA LYS A 53 -5.93 0.02 1.93
C LYS A 53 -4.41 0.01 2.11
N ARG A 54 -3.83 1.16 2.47
CA ARG A 54 -2.39 1.40 2.65
C ARG A 54 -2.13 2.27 3.87
N PHE A 55 -0.90 2.29 4.37
CA PHE A 55 -0.48 3.27 5.38
C PHE A 55 -0.59 4.69 4.86
N ASN A 56 -1.04 5.60 5.73
CA ASN A 56 -0.95 7.03 5.43
C ASN A 56 0.53 7.43 5.52
N THR A 57 0.98 8.24 4.58
CA THR A 57 2.24 8.97 4.74
C THR A 57 1.91 10.32 5.38
N ASP A 58 2.86 10.93 6.08
CA ASP A 58 2.69 12.26 6.69
C ASP A 58 2.17 13.34 5.74
N TYR A 59 2.44 13.17 4.44
CA TYR A 59 2.03 14.11 3.40
C TYR A 59 0.61 13.86 2.87
N ASP A 60 0.12 12.62 2.96
CA ASP A 60 -1.15 12.20 2.36
C ASP A 60 -2.09 11.60 3.42
N LYS A 61 -2.68 12.48 4.24
CA LYS A 61 -3.87 12.13 5.05
C LYS A 61 -5.10 11.81 4.20
N TYR A 62 -5.03 12.10 2.89
CA TYR A 62 -6.07 11.83 1.92
C TYR A 62 -5.50 10.94 0.82
N CYS A 63 -6.26 9.93 0.39
CA CYS A 63 -5.96 8.99 -0.69
C CYS A 63 -5.92 9.73 -2.05
N ASN A 64 -5.02 10.70 -2.23
CA ASN A 64 -5.02 11.55 -3.39
C ASN A 64 -3.66 11.55 -4.08
N PHE A 65 -3.33 10.39 -4.66
CA PHE A 65 -2.26 10.33 -5.63
C PHE A 65 -2.82 10.08 -7.03
N VAL A 66 -3.68 10.99 -7.49
CA VAL A 66 -4.08 11.07 -8.92
C VAL A 66 -2.81 11.04 -9.80
N ILE A 67 -1.74 11.73 -9.39
CA ILE A 67 -0.47 11.76 -10.13
C ILE A 67 0.26 10.40 -10.14
N LEU A 68 0.30 9.64 -9.04
CA LEU A 68 0.96 8.32 -8.97
C LEU A 68 0.13 7.29 -9.71
N ASN A 69 -1.20 7.39 -9.65
CA ASN A 69 -2.12 6.55 -10.39
C ASN A 69 -1.99 6.79 -11.91
N ILE A 70 -1.88 8.05 -12.36
CA ILE A 70 -1.61 8.40 -13.76
C ILE A 70 -0.23 7.88 -14.17
N PHE A 71 0.81 8.14 -13.38
CA PHE A 71 2.18 7.69 -13.66
C PHE A 71 2.27 6.16 -13.76
N THR A 72 1.60 5.45 -12.86
CA THR A 72 1.54 3.98 -12.85
C THR A 72 0.80 3.43 -14.08
N LYS A 73 -0.31 4.07 -14.48
CA LYS A 73 -1.04 3.69 -15.71
C LYS A 73 -0.19 3.90 -16.96
N ILE A 74 0.48 5.05 -17.08
CA ILE A 74 1.38 5.35 -18.21
C ILE A 74 2.54 4.35 -18.26
N SER A 75 3.15 4.04 -17.11
CA SER A 75 4.26 3.08 -17.03
C SER A 75 3.84 1.67 -17.45
N LYS A 76 2.63 1.22 -17.07
CA LYS A 76 2.09 -0.09 -17.48
C LYS A 76 1.85 -0.17 -18.98
N ILE A 77 1.36 0.90 -19.61
CA ILE A 77 1.17 0.95 -21.07
C ILE A 77 2.51 0.75 -21.77
N GLY A 78 3.56 1.48 -21.37
CA GLY A 78 4.89 1.33 -21.94
C GLY A 78 5.47 -0.09 -21.77
N GLN A 79 5.24 -0.73 -20.62
CA GLN A 79 5.67 -2.13 -20.40
C GLN A 79 4.98 -3.13 -21.33
N VAL A 80 3.68 -2.94 -21.61
CA VAL A 80 2.92 -3.81 -22.53
C VAL A 80 3.43 -3.67 -23.97
N GLU A 81 3.74 -2.45 -24.39
CA GLU A 81 4.32 -2.19 -25.72
C GLU A 81 5.71 -2.82 -25.87
N ILE A 82 6.57 -2.66 -24.86
CA ILE A 82 7.89 -3.31 -24.81
C ILE A 82 7.76 -4.83 -24.87
N MET A 83 6.84 -5.42 -24.09
CA MET A 83 6.62 -6.86 -24.08
C MET A 83 6.11 -7.38 -25.42
N SER A 84 5.24 -6.62 -26.10
CA SER A 84 4.75 -6.95 -27.45
C SER A 84 5.88 -6.91 -28.48
N LEU A 85 6.76 -5.90 -28.42
CA LEU A 85 7.93 -5.79 -29.28
C LEU A 85 8.93 -6.93 -29.03
N MET A 86 9.17 -7.29 -27.76
CA MET A 86 10.01 -8.43 -27.41
C MET A 86 9.46 -9.75 -27.97
N ASN A 87 8.14 -9.95 -27.94
CA ASN A 87 7.51 -11.14 -28.50
C ASN A 87 7.59 -11.17 -30.03
N LEU A 88 7.46 -10.04 -30.70
CA LEU A 88 7.70 -9.93 -32.15
C LEU A 88 9.16 -10.24 -32.49
N PHE A 89 10.11 -9.66 -31.76
CA PHE A 89 11.53 -9.92 -31.97
C PHE A 89 11.88 -11.41 -31.82
N LYS A 90 11.30 -12.09 -30.82
CA LYS A 90 11.43 -13.55 -30.61
C LYS A 90 10.77 -14.41 -31.70
N LYS A 91 9.81 -13.86 -32.44
CA LYS A 91 9.12 -14.57 -33.53
C LYS A 91 9.87 -14.47 -34.85
N HIS A 92 10.71 -13.44 -34.99
CA HIS A 92 11.43 -13.12 -36.22
C HIS A 92 12.95 -13.39 -36.14
N ASN A 93 13.46 -13.86 -35.00
CA ASN A 93 14.79 -14.43 -34.80
C ASN A 93 14.68 -15.79 -34.11
#